data_AF-A0A662GGP5-F1
#
_entry.id   AF-A0A662GGP5-F1
#
_cell.length_a   1.000
_cell.length_b   1.000
_cell.length_c   1.000
_cell.angle_alpha   90.00
_cell.angle_beta   90.00
_cell.angle_gamma   90.00
#
_symmetry.space_group_name_H-M   'P 1'
#
loop_
_entity.id
_entity.type
_entity.pdbx_description
1 polymer ?
#
loop_
_entity_poly.entity_id
_entity_poly.type
_entity_poly.pdbx_seq_one_letter_code
_entity_poly.pdbx_strand_id
1 'polypeptide(L)'
;VPVNSFPADEIPVIIGRKILIDSRDTILVLLNSKAVSCEEILLLSALRTIRAFQRGKNIAKNFYVEFLLSLFGDRQIKKALAKNSLKKSSGFVLALIISGNLKSLRTIIVNLIKLFNAKYGKIKMQSFKQYYIINAYNLLEKEIQATYGKTFSEKIMKCTLNRSALIEVLR
;
A
#
# COMPACT_ATOMS: atom_id res chain seq x y z
N VAL A 1 -5.36 -1.83 35.28
CA VAL A 1 -4.76 -2.96 34.51
C VAL A 1 -5.87 -3.99 34.33
N PRO A 2 -6.06 -4.62 33.15
CA PRO A 2 -5.15 -4.76 32.00
C PRO A 2 -5.44 -3.67 30.95
N VAL A 3 -4.48 -2.95 30.36
CA VAL A 3 -3.35 -3.40 29.54
C VAL A 3 -3.70 -4.67 28.79
N ASN A 4 -4.54 -4.54 27.76
CA ASN A 4 -4.53 -5.51 26.67
C ASN A 4 -3.20 -5.35 25.95
N SER A 5 -2.16 -5.93 26.55
CA SER A 5 -0.99 -6.42 25.84
C SER A 5 -1.52 -7.27 24.70
N PHE A 6 -1.19 -6.90 23.47
CA PHE A 6 -1.31 -7.84 22.36
C PHE A 6 -0.60 -9.12 22.81
N PRO A 7 -1.28 -10.28 22.89
CA PRO A 7 -0.61 -11.52 23.18
C PRO A 7 0.55 -11.64 22.19
N ALA A 8 1.74 -11.96 22.69
CA ALA A 8 2.94 -12.14 21.87
C ALA A 8 2.73 -13.17 20.74
N ASP A 9 1.66 -13.97 20.85
CA ASP A 9 1.28 -15.05 19.94
C ASP A 9 0.18 -14.68 18.93
N GLU A 10 -0.34 -13.45 18.96
CA GLU A 10 -1.35 -12.94 18.01
C GLU A 10 -0.83 -11.80 17.12
N ILE A 11 0.43 -11.86 16.71
CA ILE A 11 0.85 -11.23 15.45
C ILE A 11 0.39 -12.19 14.36
N PRO A 12 -0.60 -11.86 13.52
CA PRO A 12 -1.04 -12.79 12.50
C PRO A 12 0.12 -13.05 11.54
N VAL A 13 0.70 -14.24 11.65
CA VAL A 13 1.22 -15.05 10.56
C VAL A 13 1.98 -14.25 9.48
N ILE A 14 3.27 -14.04 9.74
CA ILE A 14 4.30 -13.85 8.70
C ILE A 14 4.51 -15.19 7.99
N ILE A 15 3.49 -15.72 7.32
CA ILE A 15 3.58 -16.86 6.39
C ILE A 15 2.47 -16.65 5.35
N GLY A 16 2.79 -15.97 4.24
CA GLY A 16 1.91 -15.90 3.07
C GLY A 16 0.61 -15.11 3.25
N ARG A 17 0.63 -13.83 2.85
CA ARG A 17 -0.55 -12.97 2.60
C ARG A 17 -1.40 -12.59 3.83
N LYS A 18 -1.39 -11.27 4.08
CA LYS A 18 -2.34 -10.47 4.88
C LYS A 18 -2.16 -10.51 6.39
N ILE A 19 -1.84 -9.32 6.92
CA ILE A 19 -2.29 -8.91 8.25
C ILE A 19 -3.31 -7.81 8.01
N LEU A 20 -4.58 -8.12 8.26
CA LEU A 20 -5.64 -7.14 8.46
C LEU A 20 -5.95 -7.21 9.96
N ILE A 21 -5.53 -6.22 10.74
CA ILE A 21 -6.00 -6.10 12.12
C ILE A 21 -7.31 -5.31 12.01
N ASP A 22 -8.44 -6.03 12.02
CA ASP A 22 -9.76 -5.44 12.16
C ASP A 22 -10.11 -5.43 13.66
N SER A 23 -9.64 -4.41 14.36
CA SER A 23 -10.40 -3.88 15.49
C SER A 23 -11.35 -2.87 14.90
N ARG A 24 -12.66 -2.96 15.18
CA ARG A 24 -13.82 -2.30 14.51
C ARG A 24 -13.65 -0.87 13.94
N ASP A 25 -12.62 -0.11 14.31
CA ASP A 25 -12.33 1.27 13.89
C ASP A 25 -10.92 1.50 13.30
N THR A 26 -10.13 0.46 13.00
CA THR A 26 -8.76 0.62 12.49
C THR A 26 -8.41 -0.41 11.42
N ILE A 27 -7.79 0.06 10.33
CA ILE A 27 -7.30 -0.75 9.23
C ILE A 27 -5.79 -0.61 9.14
N LEU A 28 -5.08 -1.74 9.13
CA LEU A 28 -3.65 -1.83 8.85
C LEU A 28 -3.42 -2.53 7.51
N VAL A 29 -2.64 -1.92 6.63
CA VAL A 29 -2.18 -2.50 5.37
C VAL A 29 -0.66 -2.47 5.33
N LEU A 30 -0.04 -3.65 5.22
CA LEU A 30 1.41 -3.80 5.08
C LEU A 30 1.78 -4.19 3.64
N LEU A 31 2.76 -3.50 3.08
CA LEU A 31 3.25 -3.69 1.71
C LEU A 31 4.76 -3.55 1.61
N ASN A 32 5.31 -4.01 0.50
CA ASN A 32 6.68 -3.71 0.12
C ASN A 32 6.76 -2.25 -0.37
N SER A 33 7.55 -1.42 0.31
CA SER A 33 7.65 0.01 -0.03
C SER A 33 8.34 0.28 -1.38
N LYS A 34 8.98 -0.73 -1.98
CA LYS A 34 9.59 -0.63 -3.32
C LYS A 34 8.54 -0.50 -4.42
N ALA A 35 7.30 -0.93 -4.17
CA ALA A 35 6.22 -0.87 -5.15
C ALA A 35 5.41 0.44 -5.09
N VAL A 36 5.81 1.40 -4.25
CA VAL A 36 5.07 2.65 -4.06
C VAL A 36 5.97 3.84 -4.40
N SER A 37 5.46 4.66 -5.31
CA SER A 37 6.17 5.79 -5.90
C SER A 37 6.14 7.04 -5.02
N CYS A 38 5.03 7.32 -4.33
CA CYS A 38 4.85 8.50 -3.49
C CYS A 38 3.75 8.33 -2.43
N GLU A 39 3.50 9.37 -1.62
CA GLU A 39 2.49 9.34 -0.55
C GLU A 39 1.08 9.59 -1.12
N GLU A 40 0.97 10.41 -2.15
CA GLU A 40 -0.29 10.82 -2.77
C GLU A 40 -1.04 9.62 -3.34
N ILE A 41 -0.33 8.66 -3.95
CA ILE A 41 -0.98 7.47 -4.49
C ILE A 41 -1.60 6.61 -3.37
N LEU A 42 -0.97 6.54 -2.19
CA LEU A 42 -1.55 5.80 -1.06
C LEU A 42 -2.80 6.47 -0.53
N LEU A 43 -2.77 7.80 -0.37
CA LEU A 43 -3.91 8.58 0.09
C LEU A 43 -5.08 8.46 -0.87
N LEU A 44 -4.83 8.63 -2.18
CA LEU A 44 -5.84 8.48 -3.22
C LEU A 44 -6.42 7.07 -3.21
N SER A 45 -5.56 6.04 -3.15
CA SER A 45 -6.03 4.66 -3.15
C SER A 45 -6.84 4.31 -1.92
N ALA A 46 -6.42 4.75 -0.74
CA ALA A 46 -7.13 4.53 0.51
C ALA A 46 -8.51 5.19 0.50
N LEU A 47 -8.57 6.47 0.12
CA LEU A 47 -9.81 7.22 0.02
C LEU A 47 -10.79 6.57 -0.96
N ARG A 48 -10.30 6.14 -2.12
CA ARG A 48 -11.10 5.43 -3.14
C ARG A 48 -11.66 4.12 -2.60
N THR A 49 -10.83 3.34 -1.93
CA THR A 49 -11.25 2.07 -1.35
C THR A 49 -12.33 2.29 -0.29
N ILE A 50 -12.15 3.24 0.62
CA ILE A 50 -13.16 3.60 1.62
C ILE A 50 -14.48 3.96 0.94
N ARG A 51 -14.45 4.86 -0.06
CA ARG A 51 -15.65 5.27 -0.81
C ARG A 51 -16.31 4.11 -1.55
N ALA A 52 -15.53 3.19 -2.10
CA ALA A 52 -16.05 2.02 -2.79
C ALA A 52 -16.85 1.11 -1.86
N PHE A 53 -16.32 0.85 -0.65
CA PHE A 53 -17.04 0.09 0.38
C PHE A 53 -18.29 0.82 0.88
N GLN A 54 -18.18 2.12 1.16
CA GLN A 54 -19.32 2.94 1.60
C GLN A 54 -20.47 2.96 0.58
N ARG A 55 -20.15 2.92 -0.71
CA ARG A 55 -21.13 2.94 -1.81
C ARG A 55 -21.59 1.54 -2.24
N GLY A 56 -21.04 0.46 -1.68
CA GLY A 56 -21.28 -0.91 -2.15
C GLY A 56 -20.81 -1.17 -3.60
N LYS A 57 -19.83 -0.40 -4.09
CA LYS A 57 -19.25 -0.49 -5.45
C LYS A 57 -17.84 -1.09 -5.45
N ASN A 58 -17.44 -1.74 -4.36
CA ASN A 58 -16.16 -2.45 -4.28
C ASN A 58 -16.17 -3.69 -5.18
N ILE A 59 -15.07 -3.90 -5.90
CA ILE A 59 -14.87 -5.07 -6.76
C ILE A 59 -14.51 -6.29 -5.89
N ALA A 60 -13.70 -6.07 -4.86
CA ALA A 60 -13.24 -7.12 -3.97
C ALA A 60 -14.01 -7.14 -2.66
N LYS A 61 -14.25 -8.35 -2.12
CA LYS A 61 -14.95 -8.56 -0.84
C LYS A 61 -14.20 -8.01 0.39
N ASN A 62 -12.89 -7.79 0.31
CA ASN A 62 -12.08 -7.36 1.44
C ASN A 62 -11.29 -6.08 1.12
N PHE A 63 -11.13 -5.22 2.13
CA PHE A 63 -10.50 -3.91 2.01
C PHE A 63 -9.11 -3.98 1.42
N TYR A 64 -8.28 -4.91 1.90
CA TYR A 64 -6.90 -5.06 1.43
C TYR A 64 -6.83 -5.28 -0.09
N VAL A 65 -7.61 -6.21 -0.64
CA VAL A 65 -7.61 -6.49 -2.07
C VAL A 65 -8.14 -5.29 -2.86
N GLU A 66 -9.22 -4.68 -2.40
CA GLU A 66 -9.78 -3.47 -3.05
C GLU A 66 -8.79 -2.30 -3.04
N PHE A 67 -8.04 -2.12 -1.94
CA PHE A 67 -6.96 -1.15 -1.84
C PHE A 67 -5.86 -1.41 -2.86
N LEU A 68 -5.48 -2.67 -3.06
CA LEU A 68 -4.47 -3.00 -4.06
C LEU A 68 -4.95 -2.83 -5.49
N LEU A 69 -6.22 -3.15 -5.77
CA LEU A 69 -6.84 -2.85 -7.06
C LEU A 69 -6.75 -1.33 -7.33
N SER A 70 -7.14 -0.54 -6.34
CA SER A 70 -7.06 0.93 -6.38
C SER A 70 -5.62 1.45 -6.53
N LEU A 71 -4.67 0.84 -5.82
CA LEU A 71 -3.25 1.23 -5.81
C LEU A 71 -2.56 0.97 -7.14
N PHE A 72 -2.74 -0.22 -7.71
CA PHE A 72 -2.05 -0.63 -8.94
C PHE A 72 -2.84 -0.28 -10.20
N GLY A 73 -4.12 0.08 -10.08
CA GLY A 73 -4.98 0.40 -11.22
C GLY A 73 -5.19 -0.79 -12.16
N ASP A 74 -5.15 -2.01 -11.63
CA ASP A 74 -5.29 -3.25 -12.38
C ASP A 74 -6.30 -4.16 -11.67
N ARG A 75 -7.19 -4.81 -12.45
CA ARG A 75 -8.13 -5.83 -11.95
C ARG A 75 -7.42 -7.15 -11.59
N GLN A 76 -6.21 -7.39 -12.10
CA GLN A 76 -5.42 -8.61 -11.89
C GLN A 76 -4.18 -8.40 -11.00
N ILE A 77 -4.39 -8.07 -9.73
CA ILE A 77 -3.28 -7.79 -8.79
C ILE A 77 -2.39 -9.01 -8.45
N LYS A 78 -2.77 -10.25 -8.81
CA LYS A 78 -2.01 -11.48 -8.45
C LYS A 78 -0.55 -11.41 -8.92
N LYS A 79 -0.30 -10.93 -10.14
CA LYS A 79 1.05 -10.88 -10.73
C LYS A 79 1.90 -9.77 -10.09
N ALA A 80 1.32 -8.58 -9.88
CA ALA A 80 1.99 -7.46 -9.22
C ALA A 80 2.36 -7.80 -7.76
N LEU A 81 1.44 -8.45 -7.04
CA LEU A 81 1.66 -8.92 -5.68
C LEU A 81 2.74 -9.98 -5.58
N ALA A 82 2.77 -10.98 -6.47
CA ALA A 82 3.78 -12.03 -6.42
C ALA A 82 5.21 -11.46 -6.52
N LYS A 83 5.41 -10.46 -7.38
CA LYS A 83 6.71 -9.81 -7.60
C LYS A 83 7.10 -8.83 -6.49
N ASN A 84 6.11 -8.23 -5.83
CA ASN A 84 6.32 -7.14 -4.86
C ASN A 84 5.79 -7.46 -3.45
N SER A 85 5.61 -8.74 -3.13
CA SER A 85 5.20 -9.14 -1.77
C SER A 85 6.26 -8.72 -0.75
N LEU A 86 5.79 -8.45 0.47
CA LEU A 86 6.67 -8.26 1.61
C LEU A 86 7.39 -9.59 1.91
N LYS A 87 8.67 -9.67 1.56
CA LYS A 87 9.57 -10.78 1.93
C LYS A 87 10.24 -10.47 3.27
N LYS A 88 10.63 -11.51 4.04
CA LYS A 88 11.40 -11.32 5.28
C LYS A 88 12.70 -10.53 5.09
N SER A 89 13.31 -10.61 3.90
CA SER A 89 14.50 -9.85 3.50
C SER A 89 14.20 -8.46 2.90
N SER A 90 12.95 -8.03 2.87
CA SER A 90 12.58 -6.70 2.38
C SER A 90 13.02 -5.70 3.43
N GLY A 91 14.23 -5.15 3.30
CA GLY A 91 14.73 -4.10 4.21
C GLY A 91 13.88 -2.83 4.27
N PHE A 92 12.72 -2.79 3.60
CA PHE A 92 11.77 -1.69 3.65
C PHE A 92 10.32 -2.20 3.67
N VAL A 93 9.59 -1.80 4.71
CA VAL A 93 8.17 -2.07 4.90
C VAL A 93 7.40 -0.76 4.75
N LEU A 94 6.28 -0.80 4.05
CA LEU A 94 5.29 0.27 4.06
C LEU A 94 4.12 -0.15 4.94
N ALA A 95 3.72 0.72 5.87
CA ALA A 95 2.49 0.58 6.62
C ALA A 95 1.53 1.73 6.29
N LEU A 96 0.34 1.41 5.82
CA LEU A 96 -0.79 2.32 5.77
C LEU A 96 -1.70 2.00 6.96
N ILE A 97 -1.97 3.00 7.80
CA ILE A 97 -2.82 2.87 8.97
C ILE A 97 -3.96 3.88 8.82
N ILE A 98 -5.20 3.39 8.85
CA ILE A 98 -6.41 4.21 8.79
C ILE A 98 -7.15 3.97 10.10
N SER A 99 -7.37 5.01 10.89
CA SER A 99 -8.02 4.88 12.19
C SER A 99 -8.89 6.10 12.47
N GLY A 100 -10.09 5.87 13.00
CA GLY A 100 -10.89 6.93 13.62
C GLY A 100 -10.39 7.34 15.01
N ASN A 101 -9.48 6.55 15.60
CA ASN A 101 -8.96 6.72 16.95
C ASN A 101 -7.45 6.98 16.96
N LEU A 102 -7.06 8.17 17.44
CA LEU A 102 -5.65 8.58 17.55
C LEU A 102 -4.83 7.73 18.52
N LYS A 103 -5.44 7.21 19.60
CA LYS A 103 -4.74 6.34 20.56
C LYS A 103 -4.37 5.01 19.89
N SER A 104 -5.32 4.40 19.18
CA SER A 104 -5.09 3.16 18.43
C SER A 104 -3.99 3.33 17.37
N LEU A 105 -4.00 4.45 16.65
CA LEU A 105 -2.96 4.79 15.68
C LEU A 105 -1.55 4.81 16.31
N ARG A 106 -1.39 5.51 17.44
CA ARG A 106 -0.10 5.59 18.15
C ARG A 106 0.38 4.22 18.62
N THR A 107 -0.51 3.41 19.18
CA THR A 107 -0.18 2.05 19.65
C THR A 107 0.33 1.18 18.51
N ILE A 108 -0.35 1.20 17.35
CA ILE A 108 0.06 0.41 16.18
C ILE A 108 1.43 0.88 15.67
N ILE A 109 1.66 2.19 15.55
CA ILE A 109 2.96 2.73 15.12
C ILE A 109 4.09 2.24 16.03
N VAL A 110 3.92 2.34 17.35
CA VAL A 110 4.93 1.88 18.33
C VAL A 110 5.18 0.37 18.20
N ASN A 111 4.12 -0.42 18.04
CA ASN A 111 4.24 -1.87 17.89
C ASN A 111 4.95 -2.25 16.59
N LEU A 112 4.66 -1.56 15.47
CA LEU A 112 5.35 -1.81 14.19
C LEU A 112 6.83 -1.45 14.25
N ILE A 113 7.18 -0.32 14.89
CA ILE A 113 8.58 0.10 15.10
C ILE A 113 9.34 -0.97 15.87
N LYS A 114 8.76 -1.48 16.96
CA LYS A 114 9.35 -2.57 17.76
C LYS A 114 9.46 -3.87 16.97
N LEU A 115 8.37 -4.28 16.30
CA LEU A 115 8.29 -5.52 15.54
C LEU A 115 9.33 -5.59 14.43
N PHE A 116 9.51 -4.50 13.69
CA PHE A 116 10.46 -4.44 12.58
C PHE A 116 11.84 -3.95 12.99
N ASN A 117 12.04 -3.60 14.27
CA ASN A 117 13.25 -2.93 14.77
C ASN A 117 13.69 -1.79 13.83
N ALA A 118 12.74 -0.95 13.42
CA ALA A 118 12.89 -0.03 12.30
C ALA A 118 12.60 1.42 12.67
N LYS A 119 13.22 2.35 11.94
CA LYS A 119 12.84 3.76 11.95
C LYS A 119 11.78 4.00 10.88
N TYR A 120 10.80 4.87 11.16
CA TYR A 120 9.84 5.32 10.16
C TYR A 120 10.34 6.61 9.48
N GLY A 121 9.85 6.87 8.27
CA GLY A 121 10.20 8.05 7.50
C GLY A 121 9.23 8.28 6.34
N LYS A 122 9.39 9.43 5.67
CA LYS A 122 8.58 9.79 4.50
C LYS A 122 8.84 8.85 3.32
N ILE A 123 7.83 8.64 2.49
CA ILE A 123 7.99 7.89 1.26
C ILE A 123 8.70 8.78 0.25
N LYS A 124 9.83 8.29 -0.26
CA LYS A 124 10.58 8.97 -1.31
C LYS A 124 10.74 8.06 -2.52
N MET A 125 10.62 8.67 -3.69
CA MET A 125 11.00 8.05 -4.95
C MET A 125 12.53 8.04 -5.03
N GLN A 126 13.11 6.85 -5.06
CA GLN A 126 14.55 6.62 -5.17
C GLN A 126 14.82 5.82 -6.44
N SER A 127 15.97 6.03 -7.08
CA SER A 127 16.28 5.42 -8.38
C SER A 127 16.16 3.90 -8.36
N PHE A 128 16.59 3.23 -7.28
CA PHE A 128 16.48 1.77 -7.16
C PHE A 128 15.03 1.26 -7.15
N LYS A 129 14.04 2.09 -6.79
CA LYS A 129 12.62 1.70 -6.78
C LYS A 129 12.00 1.70 -8.18
N GLN A 130 12.59 2.43 -9.14
CA GLN A 130 12.02 2.60 -10.48
C GLN A 130 11.70 1.27 -11.15
N TYR A 131 12.66 0.33 -11.16
CA TYR A 131 12.46 -1.01 -11.72
C TYR A 131 11.28 -1.76 -11.07
N TYR A 132 11.17 -1.70 -9.74
CA TYR A 132 10.09 -2.38 -9.01
C TYR A 132 8.73 -1.77 -9.33
N ILE A 133 8.66 -0.44 -9.40
CA ILE A 133 7.43 0.31 -9.70
C ILE A 133 6.98 0.05 -11.14
N ILE A 134 7.90 0.16 -12.11
CA ILE A 134 7.60 -0.13 -13.53
C ILE A 134 6.99 -1.54 -13.67
N ASN A 135 7.58 -2.53 -13.01
CA ASN A 135 7.07 -3.90 -13.02
C ASN A 135 5.75 -4.08 -12.26
N ALA A 136 5.56 -3.38 -11.14
CA ALA A 136 4.35 -3.48 -10.33
C ALA A 136 3.12 -2.90 -11.05
N TYR A 137 3.32 -1.82 -11.80
CA TYR A 137 2.28 -1.10 -12.53
C TYR A 137 2.19 -1.47 -14.01
N ASN A 138 3.05 -2.39 -14.47
CA ASN A 138 3.16 -2.81 -15.87
C ASN A 138 3.30 -1.61 -16.83
N LEU A 139 4.19 -0.67 -16.47
CA LEU A 139 4.43 0.52 -17.25
C LEU A 139 5.32 0.19 -18.45
N LEU A 140 4.95 0.70 -19.62
CA LEU A 140 5.77 0.55 -20.82
C LEU A 140 6.80 1.67 -20.91
N GLU A 141 8.00 1.39 -21.43
CA GLU A 141 9.02 2.43 -21.58
C GLU A 141 8.53 3.59 -22.45
N LYS A 142 7.88 3.30 -23.58
CA LYS A 142 7.25 4.31 -24.45
C LYS A 142 6.21 5.18 -23.74
N GLU A 143 5.46 4.61 -22.79
CA GLU A 143 4.47 5.34 -21.99
C GLU A 143 5.17 6.33 -21.05
N ILE A 144 6.24 5.89 -20.39
CA ILE A 144 7.03 6.73 -19.51
C ILE A 144 7.69 7.85 -20.31
N GLN A 145 8.27 7.54 -21.47
CA GLN A 145 8.91 8.54 -22.35
C GLN A 145 7.93 9.62 -22.81
N ALA A 146 6.71 9.21 -23.22
CA ALA A 146 5.64 10.11 -23.67
C ALA A 146 5.00 10.94 -22.54
N THR A 147 5.22 10.57 -21.27
CA THR A 147 4.69 11.30 -20.12
C THR A 147 5.47 12.59 -19.87
N TYR A 148 4.77 13.71 -19.69
CA TYR A 148 5.40 14.99 -19.37
C TYR A 148 6.00 14.99 -17.95
N GLY A 149 7.25 15.40 -17.80
CA GLY A 149 7.93 15.51 -16.51
C GLY A 149 9.41 15.85 -16.68
N LYS A 150 10.01 16.46 -15.65
CA LYS A 150 11.41 16.91 -15.66
C LYS A 150 12.40 15.74 -15.49
N THR A 151 12.01 14.73 -14.71
CA THR A 151 12.86 13.58 -14.42
C THR A 151 12.15 12.27 -14.74
N PHE A 152 12.92 11.20 -14.99
CA PHE A 152 12.38 9.87 -15.22
C PHE A 152 11.53 9.38 -14.02
N SER A 153 11.98 9.66 -12.79
CA SER A 153 11.23 9.39 -11.56
C SER A 153 9.87 10.10 -11.52
N GLU A 154 9.82 11.37 -11.90
CA GLU A 154 8.58 12.14 -11.95
C GLU A 154 7.61 11.58 -12.99
N LYS A 155 8.12 11.19 -14.16
CA LYS A 155 7.32 10.55 -15.21
C LYS A 155 6.71 9.23 -14.73
N ILE A 156 7.50 8.38 -14.07
CA ILE A 156 6.98 7.14 -13.44
C ILE A 156 5.90 7.46 -12.40
N MET A 157 6.14 8.43 -11.50
CA MET A 157 5.15 8.84 -10.50
C MET A 157 3.81 9.22 -11.16
N LYS A 158 3.85 10.04 -12.22
CA LYS A 158 2.64 10.43 -12.97
C LYS A 158 1.95 9.24 -13.64
N CYS A 159 2.70 8.32 -14.26
CA CYS A 159 2.12 7.09 -14.81
C CYS A 159 1.40 6.27 -13.73
N THR A 160 2.01 6.12 -12.53
CA THR A 160 1.38 5.37 -11.43
C THR A 160 0.10 6.04 -10.91
N LEU A 161 0.10 7.37 -10.77
CA LEU A 161 -1.08 8.13 -10.36
C LEU A 161 -2.20 8.01 -11.40
N ASN A 162 -1.87 8.12 -12.69
CA ASN A 162 -2.83 7.94 -13.77
C ASN A 162 -3.44 6.54 -13.76
N ARG A 163 -2.62 5.49 -13.57
CA ARG A 163 -3.10 4.11 -13.49
C ARG A 163 -4.08 3.94 -12.33
N SER A 164 -3.72 4.43 -11.15
CA SER A 164 -4.60 4.42 -9.98
C SER A 164 -5.90 5.21 -10.21
N ALA A 165 -5.86 6.30 -10.98
CA ALA A 165 -7.04 7.10 -11.29
C ALA A 165 -8.00 6.46 -12.28
N LEU A 166 -7.48 5.81 -13.33
CA LEU A 166 -8.31 5.20 -14.38
C LEU A 166 -9.24 4.10 -13.87
N ILE A 167 -8.85 3.39 -12.80
CA ILE A 167 -9.71 2.34 -12.25
C ILE A 167 -11.02 2.86 -11.65
N GLU A 168 -11.10 4.17 -11.33
CA GLU A 168 -12.33 4.80 -10.84
C GLU A 168 -13.26 5.18 -12.00
N VAL A 169 -12.69 5.64 -13.12
CA VAL A 169 -13.46 6.02 -14.31
C VAL A 169 -14.06 4.80 -15.01
N LEU A 170 -13.34 3.67 -14.98
CA LEU A 170 -13.75 2.40 -15.61
C LEU A 170 -14.63 1.51 -14.70
N ARG A 171 -15.22 2.07 -13.64
CA ARG A 171 -16.10 1.37 -12.69
C ARG A 171 -17.57 1.58 -12.98
#